data_AF-A0A2A4F8Z2-F1
#
_entry.id   AF-A0A2A4F8Z2-F1
#
_cell.length_a   1.000
_cell.length_b   1.000
_cell.length_c   1.000
_cell.angle_alpha   90.00
_cell.angle_beta   90.00
_cell.angle_gamma   90.00
#
_symmetry.space_group_name_H-M   'P 1'
#
loop_
_entity.id
_entity.type
_entity.pdbx_description
1 polymer ?
#
loop_
_entity_poly.entity_id
_entity_poly.type
_entity_poly.pdbx_seq_one_letter_code
_entity_poly.pdbx_strand_id
1 'polypeptide(L)'
;MEDALMIPAIVRSIQRWSLRLVASIVALLLLAFAIGALLSYTKESHCADPPIGRMQGKILVHVTDIGLRLTDIGFHGKPEFRAGRRDTWRVGLRAQEGDYVATLDCRGRVISFEQVDRARRE
;
A
#
# COMPACT_ATOMS: atom_id res chain seq x y z
N MET A 1 -38.78 -50.70 18.74
CA MET A 1 -37.79 -50.71 17.63
C MET A 1 -38.05 -49.47 16.78
N GLU A 2 -37.89 -48.28 17.37
CA GLU A 2 -38.21 -46.98 16.74
C GLU A 2 -37.07 -45.96 16.97
N ASP A 3 -36.19 -46.21 17.93
CA ASP A 3 -35.08 -45.32 18.29
C ASP A 3 -33.93 -45.31 17.27
N ALA A 4 -33.85 -46.31 16.37
CA ALA A 4 -32.78 -46.40 15.38
C ALA A 4 -33.03 -45.53 14.13
N LEU A 5 -34.27 -45.05 13.89
CA LEU A 5 -34.63 -44.30 12.68
C LEU A 5 -34.64 -42.78 12.87
N MET A 6 -34.80 -42.27 14.10
CA MET A 6 -34.75 -40.82 14.37
C MET A 6 -33.31 -40.27 14.38
N ILE A 7 -32.34 -41.04 14.88
CA ILE A 7 -30.92 -40.66 14.94
C ILE A 7 -30.35 -40.31 13.53
N PRO A 8 -30.56 -41.10 12.45
CA PRO A 8 -30.03 -40.76 11.13
C PRO A 8 -30.69 -39.51 10.51
N ALA A 9 -31.95 -39.20 10.84
CA ALA A 9 -32.62 -37.99 10.34
C ALA A 9 -32.08 -36.72 11.03
N ILE A 10 -31.88 -36.78 12.34
CA ILE A 10 -31.33 -35.68 13.14
C ILE A 10 -29.87 -35.41 12.76
N VAL A 11 -29.05 -36.45 12.63
CA VAL A 11 -27.64 -36.33 12.23
C VAL A 11 -27.51 -35.72 10.83
N ARG A 12 -28.34 -36.16 9.87
CA ARG A 12 -28.39 -35.56 8.52
C ARG A 12 -28.86 -34.10 8.55
N SER A 13 -29.78 -33.76 9.44
CA SER A 13 -30.24 -32.38 9.61
C SER A 13 -29.12 -31.49 10.15
N ILE A 14 -28.47 -31.89 11.24
CA ILE A 14 -27.35 -31.17 11.85
C ILE A 14 -26.21 -30.99 10.84
N GLN A 15 -25.88 -32.03 10.07
CA GLN A 15 -24.85 -31.95 9.03
C GLN A 15 -25.22 -30.97 7.92
N ARG A 16 -26.49 -30.91 7.50
CA ARG A 16 -26.94 -29.92 6.50
C ARG A 16 -26.89 -28.49 7.05
N TRP A 17 -27.25 -28.29 8.32
CA TRP A 17 -27.19 -26.99 8.96
C TRP A 17 -25.74 -26.50 9.12
N SER A 18 -24.83 -27.37 9.54
CA SER A 18 -23.41 -27.01 9.63
C SER A 18 -22.81 -26.70 8.25
N LEU A 19 -23.13 -27.49 7.22
CA LEU A 19 -22.73 -27.20 5.84
C LEU A 19 -23.24 -25.84 5.34
N ARG A 20 -24.51 -25.50 5.63
CA ARG A 20 -25.08 -24.19 5.28
C ARG A 20 -24.39 -23.04 6.01
N LEU A 21 -24.08 -23.22 7.30
CA LEU A 21 -23.37 -22.21 8.08
C LEU A 21 -21.95 -21.99 7.55
N VAL A 22 -21.21 -23.07 7.27
CA VAL A 22 -19.86 -22.98 6.69
C VAL A 22 -19.91 -22.31 5.32
N ALA A 23 -20.83 -22.70 4.45
CA ALA A 23 -21.00 -22.08 3.13
C ALA A 23 -21.34 -20.58 3.24
N SER A 24 -22.19 -20.20 4.21
CA SER A 24 -22.53 -18.80 4.47
C SER A 24 -21.32 -18.00 4.95
N ILE A 25 -20.53 -18.54 5.87
CA ILE A 25 -19.30 -17.89 6.36
C ILE A 25 -18.31 -17.69 5.21
N VAL A 26 -18.09 -18.73 4.39
CA VAL A 26 -17.20 -18.65 3.21
C VAL A 26 -17.70 -17.59 2.22
N ALA A 27 -19.00 -17.55 1.94
CA ALA A 27 -19.59 -16.54 1.06
C ALA A 27 -19.38 -15.12 1.60
N LEU A 28 -19.56 -14.90 2.91
CA LEU A 28 -19.30 -13.61 3.55
C LEU A 28 -17.82 -13.21 3.48
N LEU A 29 -16.90 -14.14 3.69
CA LEU A 29 -15.47 -13.89 3.56
C LEU A 29 -15.08 -13.52 2.13
N LEU A 30 -15.62 -14.22 1.14
CA LEU A 30 -15.40 -13.88 -0.28
C LEU A 30 -15.99 -12.51 -0.63
N LEU A 31 -17.17 -12.19 -0.10
CA LEU A 31 -17.78 -10.86 -0.29
C LEU A 31 -16.93 -9.77 0.34
N ALA A 32 -16.45 -9.96 1.57
CA ALA A 32 -15.58 -9.02 2.26
C ALA A 32 -14.25 -8.84 1.51
N PHE A 33 -13.67 -9.91 0.98
CA PHE A 33 -12.47 -9.86 0.15
C PHE A 33 -12.73 -9.11 -1.16
N ALA A 34 -13.84 -9.38 -1.85
CA ALA A 34 -14.22 -8.70 -3.07
C ALA A 34 -14.46 -7.19 -2.83
N ILE A 35 -15.10 -6.82 -1.72
CA ILE A 35 -15.28 -5.41 -1.31
C ILE A 35 -13.93 -4.77 -0.99
N GLY A 36 -13.06 -5.46 -0.26
CA GLY A 36 -11.69 -4.98 0.02
C GLY A 36 -10.87 -4.79 -1.25
N ALA A 37 -10.99 -5.71 -2.20
CA ALA A 37 -10.35 -5.61 -3.51
C ALA A 37 -10.93 -4.44 -4.32
N LEU A 38 -12.25 -4.25 -4.35
CA LEU A 38 -12.90 -3.11 -5.00
C LEU A 38 -12.49 -1.78 -4.36
N LEU A 39 -12.47 -1.67 -3.04
CA LEU A 39 -12.03 -0.46 -2.34
C LEU A 39 -10.55 -0.15 -2.56
N SER A 40 -9.73 -1.18 -2.79
CA SER A 40 -8.34 -1.02 -3.21
C SER A 40 -8.26 -0.57 -4.67
N TYR A 41 -9.13 -1.10 -5.54
CA TYR A 41 -9.19 -0.77 -6.95
C TYR A 41 -9.75 0.64 -7.22
N THR A 42 -10.74 1.11 -6.44
CA THR A 42 -11.19 2.51 -6.48
C THR A 42 -10.21 3.48 -5.81
N LYS A 43 -9.12 2.94 -5.22
CA LYS A 43 -7.97 3.70 -4.75
C LYS A 43 -6.80 3.72 -5.75
N GLU A 44 -6.94 3.07 -6.91
CA GLU A 44 -6.38 3.58 -8.16
C GLU A 44 -7.38 4.65 -8.63
N SER A 45 -7.03 5.91 -8.87
CA SER A 45 -5.94 6.31 -9.76
C SER A 45 -5.72 7.83 -9.76
N HIS A 46 -5.68 8.50 -8.61
CA HIS A 46 -5.04 9.82 -8.51
C HIS A 46 -4.40 9.95 -7.14
N CYS A 47 -3.06 9.90 -7.06
CA CYS A 47 -2.40 10.45 -5.89
C CYS A 47 -2.85 11.92 -5.79
N ALA A 48 -3.66 12.24 -4.79
CA ALA A 48 -3.97 13.64 -4.49
C ALA A 48 -2.64 14.36 -4.27
N ASP A 49 -2.41 15.46 -4.99
CA ASP A 49 -1.19 16.26 -4.92
C ASP A 49 -0.91 16.60 -3.45
N PRO A 50 0.08 15.95 -2.80
CA PRO A 50 0.39 16.27 -1.42
C PRO A 50 1.01 17.66 -1.40
N PRO A 51 0.76 18.48 -0.35
CA PRO A 51 1.46 19.74 -0.23
C PRO A 51 2.97 19.48 -0.18
N ILE A 52 3.74 20.22 -1.00
CA ILE A 52 5.18 20.01 -1.22
C ILE A 52 5.95 19.93 0.10
N GLY A 53 5.68 20.83 1.04
CA GLY A 53 6.33 20.85 2.35
C GLY A 53 6.12 19.55 3.16
N ARG A 54 4.98 18.87 2.98
CA ARG A 54 4.72 17.57 3.63
C ARG A 54 5.58 16.47 3.05
N MET A 55 5.79 16.46 1.72
CA MET A 55 6.70 15.49 1.09
C MET A 55 8.13 15.72 1.54
N GLN A 56 8.58 16.97 1.51
CA GLN A 56 9.93 17.36 1.95
C GLN A 56 10.20 16.98 3.41
N GLY A 57 9.26 17.28 4.31
CA GLY A 57 9.38 16.89 5.72
C GLY A 57 9.48 15.38 5.92
N LYS A 58 8.72 14.59 5.17
CA LYS A 58 8.81 13.12 5.25
C LYS A 58 10.13 12.57 4.72
N ILE A 59 10.69 13.19 3.68
CA ILE A 59 12.01 12.81 3.15
C ILE A 59 13.09 13.10 4.19
N LEU A 60 13.07 14.29 4.82
CA LEU A 60 14.01 14.66 5.88
C LEU A 60 13.95 13.71 7.08
N VAL A 61 12.74 13.36 7.52
CA VAL A 61 12.54 12.36 8.59
C VAL A 61 13.12 11.01 8.17
N HIS A 62 12.87 10.56 6.93
CA HIS A 62 13.39 9.29 6.44
C HIS A 62 14.92 9.27 6.36
N VAL A 63 15.55 10.34 5.87
CA VAL A 63 17.01 10.50 5.82
C VAL A 63 17.62 10.37 7.23
N THR A 64 16.98 11.01 8.21
CA THR A 64 17.40 10.94 9.61
C THR A 64 17.21 9.55 10.19
N ASP A 65 16.10 8.88 9.86
CA ASP A 65 15.74 7.53 10.33
C ASP A 65 16.71 6.45 9.82
N ILE A 66 17.14 6.54 8.55
CA ILE A 66 18.15 5.64 7.98
C ILE A 66 19.59 6.01 8.38
N GLY A 67 19.77 7.03 9.22
CA GLY A 67 21.06 7.45 9.76
C GLY A 67 21.96 8.20 8.76
N LEU A 68 21.43 8.61 7.60
CA LEU A 68 22.18 9.45 6.67
C LEU A 68 22.26 10.88 7.23
N ARG A 69 23.49 11.37 7.39
CA ARG A 69 23.76 12.76 7.70
C ARG A 69 24.07 13.49 6.41
N LEU A 70 23.09 14.23 5.90
CA LEU A 70 23.23 15.10 4.74
C LEU A 70 23.37 16.54 5.21
N THR A 71 24.33 17.29 4.68
CA THR A 71 24.53 18.72 4.95
C THR A 71 24.05 19.58 3.78
N ASP A 72 23.68 20.82 4.08
CA ASP A 72 23.20 21.81 3.09
C ASP A 72 22.08 21.28 2.18
N ILE A 73 21.04 20.73 2.82
CA ILE A 73 19.94 20.06 2.12
C ILE A 73 19.04 21.08 1.43
N GLY A 74 19.01 21.03 0.10
CA GLY A 74 18.11 21.80 -0.76
C GLY A 74 17.24 20.89 -1.62
N PHE A 75 15.92 21.08 -1.59
CA PHE A 75 15.03 20.44 -2.55
C PHE A 75 15.05 21.20 -3.87
N HIS A 76 15.12 20.49 -4.99
CA HIS A 76 15.19 21.10 -6.31
C HIS A 76 14.16 20.49 -7.28
N GLY A 77 13.72 21.33 -8.22
CA GLY A 77 12.65 20.97 -9.15
C GLY A 77 11.28 20.90 -8.49
N LYS A 78 10.25 20.70 -9.32
CA LYS A 78 8.91 20.37 -8.84
C LYS A 78 8.84 18.85 -8.62
N PRO A 79 8.10 18.36 -7.61
CA PRO A 79 7.79 16.95 -7.51
C PRO A 79 7.20 16.44 -8.83
N GLU A 80 7.73 15.33 -9.34
CA GLU A 80 7.27 14.71 -10.57
C GLU A 80 6.34 13.56 -10.24
N PHE A 81 5.11 13.63 -10.76
CA PHE A 81 4.16 12.52 -10.67
C PHE A 81 4.51 11.46 -11.71
N ARG A 82 4.58 10.19 -11.30
CA ARG A 82 4.67 9.04 -12.21
C ARG A 82 3.50 8.09 -11.97
N ALA A 83 2.63 8.03 -12.97
CA ALA A 83 1.56 7.04 -13.04
C ALA A 83 2.13 5.64 -13.32
N GLY A 84 1.58 4.61 -12.69
CA GLY A 84 2.00 3.23 -12.90
C GLY A 84 1.18 2.24 -12.08
N ARG A 85 1.62 0.96 -11.99
CA ARG A 85 0.96 -0.04 -11.12
C ARG A 85 0.86 0.43 -9.66
N ARG A 86 1.77 1.30 -9.25
CA ARG A 86 1.63 2.14 -8.06
C ARG A 86 2.01 3.55 -8.47
N ASP A 87 1.06 4.46 -8.34
CA ASP A 87 1.32 5.88 -8.56
C ASP A 87 2.34 6.38 -7.52
N THR A 88 3.32 7.15 -8.00
CA THR A 88 4.46 7.60 -7.20
C THR A 88 4.81 9.06 -7.46
N TRP A 89 5.45 9.67 -6.48
CA TRP A 89 6.05 10.99 -6.57
C TRP A 89 7.57 10.88 -6.53
N ARG A 90 8.26 11.56 -7.45
CA ARG A 90 9.72 11.71 -7.41
C ARG A 90 10.07 13.12 -6.97
N VAL A 91 10.95 13.24 -5.99
CA VAL A 91 11.39 14.53 -5.45
C VAL A 91 12.91 14.57 -5.48
N GLY A 92 13.45 15.59 -6.15
CA GLY A 92 14.88 15.86 -6.21
C GLY A 92 15.38 16.53 -4.93
N LEU A 93 16.48 16.02 -4.41
CA LEU A 93 17.20 16.54 -3.25
C LEU A 93 18.64 16.79 -3.65
N ARG A 94 19.19 17.94 -3.29
CA ARG A 94 20.61 18.24 -3.42
C ARG A 94 21.17 18.42 -2.03
N ALA A 95 22.28 17.76 -1.75
CA ALA A 95 23.05 17.93 -0.54
C ALA A 95 24.52 18.12 -0.92
N GLN A 96 25.36 18.46 0.05
CA GLN A 96 26.79 18.58 -0.17
C GLN A 96 27.41 17.25 -0.63
N GLU A 97 26.88 16.12 -0.16
CA GLU A 97 27.33 14.76 -0.47
C GLU A 97 26.92 14.30 -1.87
N GLY A 98 25.93 14.96 -2.48
CA GLY A 98 25.49 14.67 -3.84
C GLY A 98 24.04 15.01 -4.12
N ASP A 99 23.62 14.72 -5.35
CA ASP A 99 22.23 14.79 -5.76
C ASP A 99 21.53 13.44 -5.45
N TYR A 100 20.33 13.49 -4.89
CA TYR A 100 19.50 12.34 -4.54
C TYR A 100 18.11 12.48 -5.12
N VAL A 101 17.42 11.36 -5.32
CA VAL A 101 16.01 11.30 -5.67
C VAL A 101 15.29 10.42 -4.67
N ALA A 102 14.27 11.00 -4.03
CA ALA A 102 13.33 10.28 -3.20
C ALA A 102 12.10 9.89 -4.03
N THR A 103 11.71 8.62 -3.96
CA THR A 103 10.44 8.13 -4.52
C THR A 103 9.46 7.88 -3.39
N LEU A 104 8.26 8.46 -3.48
CA LEU A 104 7.21 8.34 -2.49
C LEU A 104 5.97 7.66 -3.08
N ASP A 105 5.29 6.84 -2.30
CA ASP A 105 3.95 6.34 -2.65
C ASP A 105 2.87 7.43 -2.48
N CYS A 106 1.63 7.20 -2.93
CA CYS A 106 0.52 8.15 -2.73
C CYS A 106 0.21 8.48 -1.25
N ARG A 107 0.68 7.67 -0.29
CA ARG A 107 0.53 7.98 1.15
C ARG A 107 1.68 8.87 1.66
N GLY A 108 2.59 9.26 0.77
CA GLY A 108 3.81 10.01 1.05
C GLY A 108 4.83 9.18 1.82
N ARG A 109 4.78 7.85 1.80
CA ARG A 109 5.85 7.03 2.39
C ARG A 109 7.00 6.96 1.40
N VAL A 110 8.23 7.18 1.87
CA VAL A 110 9.43 7.00 1.04
C VAL A 110 9.60 5.51 0.78
N ILE A 111 9.57 5.12 -0.49
CA ILE A 111 9.71 3.74 -0.94
C ILE A 111 11.08 3.46 -1.59
N SER A 112 11.77 4.52 -2.03
CA SER A 112 13.15 4.45 -2.50
C SER A 112 13.83 5.81 -2.25
N PHE A 113 15.11 5.77 -1.93
CA PHE A 113 15.99 6.92 -1.78
C PHE A 113 17.33 6.58 -2.41
N GLU A 114 17.63 7.18 -3.55
CA GLU A 114 18.79 6.83 -4.39
C GLU A 114 19.64 8.06 -4.66
N GLN A 115 20.96 7.91 -4.57
CA GLN A 115 21.91 8.92 -5.07
C GLN A 115 21.92 8.87 -6.59
N VAL A 116 21.84 10.03 -7.23
CA VAL A 116 21.89 10.15 -8.68
C VAL A 116 23.28 10.61 -9.08
N ASP A 117 24.04 9.69 -9.68
CA ASP A 117 25.27 10.06 -10.34
C ASP A 117 24.97 11.00 -11.51
N ARG A 118 25.65 12.15 -11.55
CA ARG A 118 25.50 13.15 -12.63
C ARG A 118 25.70 12.60 -14.04
N ALA A 119 26.32 11.43 -14.19
CA ALA A 119 26.61 10.80 -15.48
C ALA A 119 25.38 10.25 -16.23
N ARG A 120 24.19 10.18 -15.61
CA ARG A 120 22.95 9.69 -16.26
C ARG A 120 21.99 10.82 -16.67
N ARG A 121 22.55 11.96 -17.11
CA ARG A 121 21.81 13.10 -17.69
C ARG A 121 22.45 13.59 -19.00
N GLU A 122 22.89 12.66 -19.83
CA GLU A 122 23.23 12.91 -21.25
C GLU A 122 22.35 12.03 -22.15
#